data_AF-A0A517REI6-F1
#
_entry.id   AF-A0A517REI6-F1
#
_cell.length_a   1.000
_cell.length_b   1.000
_cell.length_c   1.000
_cell.angle_alpha   90.00
_cell.angle_beta   90.00
_cell.angle_gamma   90.00
#
_symmetry.space_group_name_H-M   'P 1'
#
loop_
_entity.id
_entity.type
_entity.pdbx_description
1 polymer ?
#
loop_
_entity_poly.entity_id
_entity_poly.type
_entity_poly.pdbx_seq_one_letter_code
_entity_poly.pdbx_strand_id
1 'polypeptide(L)'
;MICFVLWLKYPAPSQRLASQEPPVIEAPPLDLQSFLDVEEGSATSLVSLPQSTHFEGGKKKQFIPLNVVPQQKSQQSPKVQIVATKRSASKRQGISSNLRKQLEQSESNADQLVGQSTDAFSRGLLSLSEYHLALNIGFDTKLKAAEIRQTKQANISFLNQKQQLFQQAVEQLQAFDQPAAQGWYGDLVHARLLLAQNQYEIADATKNIDRQQAALSQISNLSREYFNIRKAELQIGEADLSEFRRASRAVYLANQESQYLYGRDKNDTAGLSVYVRELEEIQTELQWMANRDAGMGRNDLLSLSKSHLAYTRGKYYQKKDHKNESRKYFQESMQYSQDAWKERINVYYPAGTASLHDLTSAWIMWNASGTEYTELESRDSGTINREIQAGLDQMLNIAERIRDRRGRMASDISLVRCLKNSEMLKEFKVAQTR
;
A
#
# COMPACT_ATOMS: atom_id res chain seq x y z
N MET A 1 34.75 47.72 -8.81
CA MET A 1 33.72 48.44 -9.60
C MET A 1 34.26 48.63 -11.01
N ILE A 2 34.00 47.65 -11.88
CA ILE A 2 34.34 47.64 -13.31
C ILE A 2 33.16 46.95 -13.99
N CYS A 3 32.42 47.69 -14.82
CA CYS A 3 31.29 47.20 -15.61
C CYS A 3 31.83 46.51 -16.87
N PHE A 4 31.44 45.25 -17.11
CA PHE A 4 31.58 44.61 -18.40
C PHE A 4 30.18 44.33 -18.97
N VAL A 5 29.82 45.14 -19.97
CA VAL A 5 28.73 44.89 -20.91
C VAL A 5 29.38 44.25 -22.14
N LEU A 6 29.02 43.01 -22.48
CA LEU A 6 29.37 42.44 -23.78
C LEU A 6 28.16 41.74 -24.40
N TRP A 7 27.92 42.19 -25.63
CA TRP A 7 26.81 41.93 -26.52
C TRP A 7 26.55 40.47 -26.88
N LEU A 8 25.26 40.18 -26.99
CA LEU A 8 24.66 39.03 -27.68
C LEU A 8 25.06 38.99 -29.17
N LYS A 9 25.51 37.83 -29.63
CA LYS A 9 25.46 37.43 -31.05
C LYS A 9 24.57 36.20 -31.18
N TYR A 10 23.42 36.38 -31.82
CA TYR A 10 22.59 35.30 -32.37
C TYR A 10 23.27 34.66 -33.58
N PRO A 11 23.20 33.34 -33.75
CA PRO A 11 23.11 32.71 -35.06
C PRO A 11 21.67 32.31 -35.41
N ALA A 12 21.37 32.48 -36.69
CA ALA A 12 20.09 32.23 -37.37
C ALA A 12 19.73 30.72 -37.46
N PRO A 13 18.47 30.37 -37.81
CA PRO A 13 17.88 29.06 -37.52
C PRO A 13 18.29 28.01 -38.55
N SER A 14 18.71 26.83 -38.08
CA SER A 14 18.89 25.65 -38.94
C SER A 14 17.57 24.87 -39.10
N GLN A 15 17.35 24.40 -40.32
CA GLN A 15 16.12 23.81 -40.85
C GLN A 15 15.64 22.58 -40.07
N ARG A 16 14.35 22.56 -39.73
CA ARG A 16 13.63 21.42 -39.14
C ARG A 16 13.58 20.24 -40.13
N LEU A 17 14.15 19.11 -39.73
CA LEU A 17 13.74 17.79 -40.21
C LEU A 17 12.36 17.48 -39.62
N ALA A 18 11.38 17.24 -40.50
CA ALA A 18 10.04 16.84 -40.13
C ALA A 18 10.08 15.47 -39.42
N SER A 19 9.94 15.50 -38.09
CA SER A 19 9.55 14.34 -37.29
C SER A 19 8.09 14.55 -36.92
N GLN A 20 7.23 13.60 -37.30
CA GLN A 20 5.81 13.63 -36.97
C GLN A 20 5.64 13.55 -35.44
N GLU A 21 5.26 14.66 -34.82
CA GLU A 21 4.74 14.70 -33.45
C GLU A 21 3.34 14.07 -33.42
N PRO A 22 3.00 13.22 -32.43
CA PRO A 22 1.61 12.88 -32.15
C PRO A 22 0.87 14.13 -31.63
N PRO A 23 -0.46 14.22 -31.84
CA PRO A 23 -1.20 15.45 -31.60
C PRO A 23 -1.16 15.85 -30.12
N VAL A 24 -0.63 17.04 -29.86
CA VAL A 24 -0.81 17.78 -28.62
C VAL A 24 -2.28 18.17 -28.52
N ILE A 25 -3.02 17.55 -27.59
CA ILE A 25 -4.29 18.09 -27.15
C ILE A 25 -3.94 19.15 -26.11
N GLU A 26 -3.90 20.41 -26.53
CA GLU A 26 -3.89 21.55 -25.59
C GLU A 26 -5.21 21.55 -24.83
N ALA A 27 -5.17 21.13 -23.56
CA ALA A 27 -6.22 21.48 -22.62
C ALA A 27 -5.98 22.93 -22.15
N PRO A 28 -7.02 23.79 -22.11
CA PRO A 28 -6.86 25.17 -21.66
C PRO A 28 -6.41 25.20 -20.20
N PRO A 29 -5.62 26.20 -19.78
CA PRO A 29 -5.30 26.38 -18.37
C PRO A 29 -6.60 26.68 -17.61
N LEU A 30 -7.01 25.76 -16.74
CA LEU A 30 -8.16 25.98 -15.87
C LEU A 30 -7.73 26.84 -14.68
N ASP A 31 -8.30 28.04 -14.65
CA ASP A 31 -8.17 29.07 -13.64
C ASP A 31 -8.62 28.54 -12.26
N LEU A 32 -7.66 28.46 -11.32
CA LEU A 32 -7.81 28.03 -9.92
C LEU A 32 -8.89 28.84 -9.17
N GLN A 33 -9.24 30.03 -9.65
CA GLN A 33 -10.27 30.87 -9.04
C GLN A 33 -11.69 30.27 -9.22
N SER A 34 -11.97 29.57 -10.32
CA SER A 34 -13.31 29.02 -10.63
C SER A 34 -13.72 27.80 -9.79
N PHE A 35 -12.76 27.19 -9.08
CA PHE A 35 -13.01 26.05 -8.20
C PHE A 35 -13.35 26.48 -6.76
N LEU A 36 -13.04 27.72 -6.38
CA LEU A 36 -13.29 28.25 -5.04
C LEU A 36 -14.74 28.70 -4.84
N ASP A 37 -15.46 29.04 -5.93
CA ASP A 37 -16.83 29.56 -5.86
C ASP A 37 -17.93 28.48 -5.74
N VAL A 38 -17.58 27.19 -5.68
CA VAL A 38 -18.56 26.08 -5.56
C VAL A 38 -18.65 25.51 -4.13
N GLU A 39 -17.73 25.87 -3.23
CA GLU A 39 -17.68 25.30 -1.86
C GLU A 39 -18.40 26.11 -0.76
N GLU A 40 -19.11 27.19 -1.11
CA GLU A 40 -20.00 27.89 -0.17
C GLU A 40 -21.48 27.53 -0.42
N GLY A 41 -21.96 26.48 0.26
CA GLY A 41 -23.37 26.12 0.24
C GLY A 41 -23.73 24.94 1.14
N SER A 42 -24.04 25.23 2.42
CA SER A 42 -25.10 24.65 3.27
C SER A 42 -25.61 23.23 3.01
N ALA A 43 -25.98 22.34 3.95
CA ALA A 43 -26.19 22.34 5.40
C ALA A 43 -27.07 21.08 5.69
N THR A 44 -26.94 20.49 6.89
CA THR A 44 -28.01 19.82 7.69
C THR A 44 -28.69 18.48 7.29
N SER A 45 -28.50 17.49 8.18
CA SER A 45 -29.47 16.57 8.85
C SER A 45 -30.51 15.72 8.08
N LEU A 46 -30.56 14.39 8.36
CA LEU A 46 -31.63 13.69 9.14
C LEU A 46 -31.55 12.15 9.08
N VAL A 47 -32.05 11.53 10.16
CA VAL A 47 -32.08 10.11 10.54
C VAL A 47 -33.23 9.34 9.87
N SER A 48 -33.06 8.04 9.55
CA SER A 48 -33.92 6.89 10.01
C SER A 48 -33.75 5.59 9.17
N LEU A 49 -33.63 4.47 9.90
CA LEU A 49 -33.65 3.06 9.46
C LEU A 49 -35.04 2.63 8.91
N PRO A 50 -35.15 1.54 8.10
CA PRO A 50 -35.48 0.24 8.69
C PRO A 50 -34.84 -1.02 8.05
N GLN A 51 -34.69 -2.03 8.93
CA GLN A 51 -34.80 -3.50 8.82
C GLN A 51 -33.89 -4.36 7.91
N SER A 52 -33.10 -5.15 8.64
CA SER A 52 -32.55 -6.48 8.36
C SER A 52 -33.27 -7.32 7.30
N THR A 53 -32.51 -7.98 6.44
CA THR A 53 -32.18 -9.44 6.52
C THR A 53 -31.48 -9.80 5.22
N HIS A 54 -30.25 -10.34 5.30
CA HIS A 54 -29.84 -11.56 4.62
C HIS A 54 -28.34 -11.79 4.84
N PHE A 55 -28.05 -12.68 5.78
CA PHE A 55 -26.83 -13.46 5.78
C PHE A 55 -26.86 -14.40 4.57
N GLU A 56 -25.91 -14.27 3.66
CA GLU A 56 -25.40 -15.41 2.90
C GLU A 56 -23.87 -15.32 2.79
N GLY A 57 -23.21 -16.40 3.22
CA GLY A 57 -21.88 -16.79 2.75
C GLY A 57 -20.70 -16.01 3.31
N GLY A 58 -20.33 -16.28 4.56
CA GLY A 58 -19.09 -15.79 5.17
C GLY A 58 -17.84 -16.16 4.38
N LYS A 59 -17.30 -15.19 3.65
CA LYS A 59 -15.87 -15.14 3.30
C LYS A 59 -15.22 -14.21 4.32
N LYS A 60 -14.35 -14.77 5.18
CA LYS A 60 -13.47 -13.97 6.05
C LYS A 60 -12.66 -13.03 5.15
N LYS A 61 -12.95 -11.73 5.20
CA LYS A 61 -12.11 -10.71 4.58
C LYS A 61 -10.98 -10.42 5.55
N GLN A 62 -9.75 -10.79 5.18
CA GLN A 62 -8.56 -10.32 5.89
C GLN A 62 -8.39 -8.83 5.60
N PHE A 63 -8.23 -8.04 6.65
CA PHE A 63 -7.86 -6.63 6.53
C PHE A 63 -6.48 -6.52 5.90
N ILE A 64 -6.34 -5.47 5.12
CA ILE A 64 -5.28 -5.27 4.16
C ILE A 64 -4.43 -4.11 4.66
N PRO A 65 -3.13 -4.29 4.92
CA PRO A 65 -2.28 -3.18 5.32
C PRO A 65 -2.20 -2.11 4.23
N LEU A 66 -2.18 -0.83 4.62
CA LEU A 66 -2.41 0.33 3.73
C LEU A 66 -1.30 0.65 2.71
N ASN A 67 -0.57 -0.35 2.22
CA ASN A 67 0.28 -0.25 1.04
C ASN A 67 0.23 -1.50 0.13
N VAL A 68 -0.72 -2.41 0.34
CA VAL A 68 -0.98 -3.55 -0.56
C VAL A 68 -2.49 -3.66 -0.71
N VAL A 69 -3.00 -4.24 -1.79
CA VAL A 69 -4.40 -4.68 -1.89
C VAL A 69 -4.38 -6.20 -2.06
N PRO A 70 -5.01 -7.00 -1.19
CA PRO A 70 -5.51 -8.29 -1.62
C PRO A 70 -7.01 -8.46 -1.43
N GLN A 71 -7.71 -8.91 -2.48
CA GLN A 71 -8.91 -9.71 -2.30
C GLN A 71 -8.80 -10.96 -3.18
N GLN A 72 -8.48 -12.10 -2.56
CA GLN A 72 -8.69 -13.41 -3.17
C GLN A 72 -10.19 -13.73 -3.17
N LYS A 73 -10.79 -13.89 -4.35
CA LYS A 73 -12.06 -14.60 -4.50
C LYS A 73 -11.76 -16.11 -4.45
N SER A 74 -12.17 -16.79 -3.39
CA SER A 74 -12.32 -18.24 -3.43
C SER A 74 -13.25 -18.65 -4.57
N GLN A 75 -12.74 -19.50 -5.47
CA GLN A 75 -13.43 -20.03 -6.63
C GLN A 75 -14.66 -20.84 -6.21
N GLN A 76 -15.77 -20.61 -6.91
CA GLN A 76 -16.90 -21.53 -6.96
C GLN A 76 -16.46 -22.77 -7.75
N SER A 77 -16.54 -23.95 -7.13
CA SER A 77 -16.34 -25.23 -7.79
C SER A 77 -17.51 -25.51 -8.76
N PRO A 78 -17.26 -26.10 -9.95
CA PRO A 78 -18.34 -26.60 -10.80
C PRO A 78 -19.04 -27.80 -10.15
N LYS A 79 -20.34 -27.95 -10.38
CA LYS A 79 -21.14 -29.12 -9.99
C LYS A 79 -20.50 -30.39 -10.56
N VAL A 80 -20.00 -31.27 -9.69
CA VAL A 80 -19.59 -32.64 -10.04
C VAL A 80 -20.49 -33.61 -9.29
N GLN A 81 -21.06 -34.57 -10.02
CA GLN A 81 -21.95 -35.62 -9.56
C GLN A 81 -21.31 -36.44 -8.43
N ILE A 82 -22.11 -36.70 -7.40
CA ILE A 82 -21.75 -37.52 -6.24
C ILE A 82 -21.71 -38.98 -6.67
N VAL A 83 -20.52 -39.58 -6.72
CA VAL A 83 -20.36 -41.04 -6.62
C VAL A 83 -19.76 -41.34 -5.25
N ALA A 84 -20.54 -41.99 -4.40
CA ALA A 84 -20.17 -42.33 -3.05
C ALA A 84 -18.96 -43.28 -3.03
N THR A 85 -17.84 -42.82 -2.46
CA THR A 85 -16.73 -43.70 -2.04
C THR A 85 -16.42 -43.47 -0.57
N LYS A 86 -16.12 -44.60 0.09
CA LYS A 86 -16.11 -44.83 1.54
C LYS A 86 -15.23 -43.82 2.31
N ARG A 87 -15.77 -43.36 3.44
CA ARG A 87 -15.10 -42.58 4.48
C ARG A 87 -13.77 -43.25 4.89
N SER A 88 -12.64 -42.66 4.52
CA SER A 88 -11.37 -42.87 5.20
C SER A 88 -11.24 -41.87 6.35
N ALA A 89 -10.84 -42.38 7.52
CA ALA A 89 -10.71 -41.63 8.75
C ALA A 89 -9.71 -40.47 8.60
N SER A 90 -10.07 -39.29 9.10
CA SER A 90 -9.25 -38.08 9.10
C SER A 90 -7.97 -38.29 9.93
N LYS A 91 -6.83 -38.48 9.28
CA LYS A 91 -5.52 -38.30 9.91
C LYS A 91 -5.39 -36.82 10.28
N ARG A 92 -5.39 -36.49 11.58
CA ARG A 92 -4.79 -35.24 12.07
C ARG A 92 -3.32 -35.29 11.68
N GLN A 93 -2.95 -34.65 10.57
CA GLN A 93 -1.55 -34.46 10.20
C GLN A 93 -0.92 -33.56 11.27
N GLY A 94 -0.09 -34.14 12.14
CA GLY A 94 0.72 -33.38 13.07
C GLY A 94 1.69 -32.49 12.28
N ILE A 95 1.85 -31.23 12.72
CA ILE A 95 2.86 -30.31 12.20
C ILE A 95 4.23 -30.98 12.33
N SER A 96 4.99 -31.08 11.24
CA SER A 96 6.33 -31.66 11.28
C SER A 96 7.26 -30.83 12.18
N SER A 97 8.26 -31.47 12.79
CA SER A 97 9.23 -30.77 13.65
C SER A 97 9.95 -29.62 12.93
N ASN A 98 10.21 -29.77 11.63
CA ASN A 98 10.81 -28.74 10.79
C ASN A 98 9.86 -27.55 10.57
N LEU A 99 8.58 -27.80 10.28
CA LEU A 99 7.59 -26.74 10.14
C LEU A 99 7.39 -25.99 11.46
N ARG A 100 7.40 -26.70 12.59
CA ARG A 100 7.33 -26.08 13.91
C ARG A 100 8.49 -25.09 14.15
N LYS A 101 9.74 -25.51 13.87
CA LYS A 101 10.92 -24.65 13.97
C LYS A 101 10.81 -23.43 13.03
N GLN A 102 10.34 -23.62 11.81
CA GLN A 102 10.15 -22.52 10.85
C GLN A 102 9.09 -21.51 11.33
N LEU A 103 7.99 -21.98 11.93
CA LEU A 103 6.96 -21.13 12.50
C LEU A 103 7.49 -20.36 13.72
N GLU A 104 8.23 -21.02 14.60
CA GLU A 104 8.88 -20.39 15.77
C GLU A 104 9.89 -19.31 15.33
N GLN A 105 10.70 -19.59 14.31
CA GLN A 105 11.60 -18.60 13.72
C GLN A 105 10.85 -17.42 13.08
N SER A 106 9.72 -17.69 12.42
CA SER A 106 8.90 -16.66 11.78
C SER A 106 8.30 -15.70 12.80
N GLU A 107 7.79 -16.23 13.91
CA GLU A 107 7.28 -15.43 15.02
C GLU A 107 8.40 -14.62 15.68
N SER A 108 9.56 -15.24 15.95
CA SER A 108 10.70 -14.54 16.53
C SER A 108 11.19 -13.38 15.65
N ASN A 109 11.27 -13.58 14.33
CA ASN A 109 11.63 -12.51 13.40
C ASN A 109 10.57 -11.40 13.37
N ALA A 110 9.28 -11.75 13.51
CA ALA A 110 8.20 -10.77 13.58
C ALA A 110 8.22 -9.96 14.88
N ASP A 111 8.51 -10.59 16.01
CA ASP A 111 8.73 -9.90 17.30
C ASP A 111 9.93 -8.96 17.23
N GLN A 112 11.03 -9.41 16.61
CA GLN A 112 12.21 -8.57 16.38
C GLN A 112 11.89 -7.35 15.51
N LEU A 113 11.15 -7.54 14.41
CA LEU A 113 10.73 -6.43 13.56
C LEU A 113 9.89 -5.42 14.33
N VAL A 114 8.86 -5.87 15.05
CA VAL A 114 8.01 -4.98 15.85
C VAL A 114 8.82 -4.22 16.90
N GLY A 115 9.67 -4.91 17.66
CA GLY A 115 10.49 -4.25 18.69
C GLY A 115 11.47 -3.23 18.12
N GLN A 116 12.15 -3.56 17.02
CA GLN A 116 13.14 -2.68 16.40
C GLN A 116 12.51 -1.51 15.65
N SER A 117 11.36 -1.71 15.01
CA SER A 117 10.65 -0.62 14.35
C SER A 117 10.04 0.34 15.37
N THR A 118 9.52 -0.16 16.50
CA THR A 118 9.05 0.69 17.61
C THR A 118 10.19 1.50 18.22
N ASP A 119 11.35 0.88 18.51
CA ASP A 119 12.52 1.62 19.01
C ASP A 119 12.99 2.69 18.03
N ALA A 120 13.10 2.36 16.73
CA ALA A 120 13.53 3.31 15.72
C ALA A 120 12.52 4.46 15.51
N PHE A 121 11.22 4.18 15.50
CA PHE A 121 10.16 5.20 15.43
C PHE A 121 10.17 6.10 16.67
N SER A 122 10.31 5.54 17.87
CA SER A 122 10.35 6.31 19.12
C SER A 122 11.50 7.32 19.18
N ARG A 123 12.59 7.03 18.43
CA ARG A 123 13.77 7.90 18.31
C ARG A 123 13.71 8.85 17.10
N GLY A 124 12.62 8.86 16.34
CA GLY A 124 12.46 9.69 15.14
C GLY A 124 13.31 9.22 13.95
N LEU A 125 13.75 7.95 13.93
CA LEU A 125 14.58 7.38 12.86
C LEU A 125 13.76 6.74 11.74
N LEU A 126 12.46 6.58 11.93
CA LEU A 126 11.49 6.11 10.95
C LEU A 126 10.32 7.09 10.90
N SER A 127 9.83 7.35 9.69
CA SER A 127 8.54 7.99 9.48
C SER A 127 7.39 7.09 9.96
N LEU A 128 6.22 7.68 10.19
CA LEU A 128 5.02 6.92 10.54
C LEU A 128 4.64 5.90 9.47
N SER A 129 4.84 6.21 8.18
CA SER A 129 4.61 5.27 7.08
C SER A 129 5.50 4.04 7.13
N GLU A 130 6.80 4.23 7.40
CA GLU A 130 7.77 3.14 7.49
C GLU A 130 7.46 2.25 8.70
N TYR A 131 7.18 2.88 9.85
CA TYR A 131 6.77 2.19 11.05
C TYR A 131 5.50 1.36 10.82
N HIS A 132 4.49 1.96 10.18
CA HIS A 132 3.25 1.30 9.85
C HIS A 132 3.45 0.08 8.92
N LEU A 133 4.30 0.19 7.90
CA LEU A 133 4.64 -0.94 7.03
C LEU A 133 5.28 -2.08 7.82
N ALA A 134 6.24 -1.76 8.70
CA ALA A 134 6.91 -2.74 9.55
C ALA A 134 5.93 -3.46 10.48
N LEU A 135 5.06 -2.73 11.17
CA LEU A 135 4.03 -3.31 12.03
C LEU A 135 3.11 -4.25 11.25
N ASN A 136 2.67 -3.82 10.07
CA ASN A 136 1.80 -4.64 9.23
C ASN A 136 2.45 -5.96 8.82
N ILE A 137 3.69 -5.94 8.34
CA ILE A 137 4.40 -7.16 7.95
C ILE A 137 4.64 -8.06 9.19
N GLY A 138 5.03 -7.47 10.31
CA GLY A 138 5.23 -8.19 11.57
C GLY A 138 3.95 -8.92 12.03
N PHE A 139 2.85 -8.18 12.17
CA PHE A 139 1.58 -8.76 12.63
C PHE A 139 0.94 -9.71 11.60
N ASP A 140 1.03 -9.44 10.29
CA ASP A 140 0.55 -10.37 9.25
C ASP A 140 1.34 -11.69 9.30
N THR A 141 2.65 -11.64 9.54
CA THR A 141 3.49 -12.84 9.70
C THR A 141 3.07 -13.65 10.93
N LYS A 142 2.83 -12.98 12.08
CA LYS A 142 2.30 -13.63 13.30
C LYS A 142 0.94 -14.26 13.06
N LEU A 143 0.04 -13.57 12.36
CA LEU A 143 -1.29 -14.05 12.03
C LEU A 143 -1.23 -15.30 11.15
N LYS A 144 -0.43 -15.28 10.08
CA LYS A 144 -0.24 -16.47 9.21
C LYS A 144 0.34 -17.65 9.99
N ALA A 145 1.33 -17.42 10.85
CA ALA A 145 1.90 -18.48 11.67
C ALA A 145 0.85 -19.08 12.61
N ALA A 146 0.05 -18.24 13.28
CA ALA A 146 -1.04 -18.68 14.14
C ALA A 146 -2.17 -19.39 13.37
N GLU A 147 -2.50 -18.95 12.15
CA GLU A 147 -3.46 -19.62 11.27
C GLU A 147 -3.00 -21.03 10.91
N ILE A 148 -1.73 -21.21 10.54
CA ILE A 148 -1.13 -22.52 10.25
C ILE A 148 -1.15 -23.43 11.49
N ARG A 149 -0.96 -22.85 12.68
CA ARG A 149 -1.09 -23.56 13.97
C ARG A 149 -2.53 -23.74 14.45
N GLN A 150 -3.51 -23.21 13.71
CA GLN A 150 -4.95 -23.25 14.04
C GLN A 150 -5.30 -22.57 15.38
N THR A 151 -4.53 -21.57 15.81
CA THR A 151 -4.74 -20.85 17.07
C THR A 151 -5.76 -19.72 16.89
N LYS A 152 -7.05 -20.05 16.95
CA LYS A 152 -8.16 -19.11 16.68
C LYS A 152 -8.17 -17.85 17.56
N GLN A 153 -7.68 -17.93 18.79
CA GLN A 153 -7.68 -16.80 19.75
C GLN A 153 -6.52 -15.81 19.53
N ALA A 154 -5.51 -16.17 18.75
CA ALA A 154 -4.33 -15.33 18.54
C ALA A 154 -4.65 -14.04 17.76
N ASN A 155 -5.65 -14.08 16.87
CA ASN A 155 -5.99 -12.95 16.02
C ASN A 155 -6.34 -11.68 16.83
N ILE A 156 -7.32 -11.78 17.74
CA ILE A 156 -7.75 -10.64 18.56
C ILE A 156 -6.60 -10.16 19.45
N SER A 157 -5.81 -11.08 20.01
CA SER A 157 -4.65 -10.72 20.83
C SER A 157 -3.62 -9.90 20.05
N PHE A 158 -3.29 -10.31 18.83
CA PHE A 158 -2.34 -9.59 17.99
C PHE A 158 -2.88 -8.25 17.51
N LEU A 159 -4.18 -8.17 17.19
CA LEU A 159 -4.82 -6.91 16.86
C LEU A 159 -4.80 -5.94 18.04
N ASN A 160 -5.07 -6.39 19.26
CA ASN A 160 -4.99 -5.55 20.46
C ASN A 160 -3.55 -5.06 20.73
N GLN A 161 -2.53 -5.89 20.50
CA GLN A 161 -1.12 -5.47 20.59
C GLN A 161 -0.80 -4.38 19.55
N LYS A 162 -1.26 -4.56 18.30
CA LYS A 162 -1.12 -3.55 17.23
C LYS A 162 -1.83 -2.24 17.59
N GLN A 163 -3.03 -2.33 18.18
CA GLN A 163 -3.78 -1.17 18.67
C GLN A 163 -2.99 -0.38 19.70
N GLN A 164 -2.39 -1.05 20.69
CA GLN A 164 -1.58 -0.40 21.72
C GLN A 164 -0.39 0.35 21.12
N LEU A 165 0.27 -0.23 20.12
CA LEU A 165 1.40 0.40 19.43
C LEU A 165 0.99 1.64 18.61
N PHE A 166 -0.20 1.63 17.99
CA PHE A 166 -0.73 2.84 17.34
C PHE A 166 -1.19 3.88 18.34
N GLN A 167 -1.80 3.47 19.45
CA GLN A 167 -2.17 4.37 20.55
C GLN A 167 -0.93 5.09 21.10
N GLN A 168 0.17 4.35 21.33
CA GLN A 168 1.45 4.92 21.72
C GLN A 168 2.02 5.88 20.66
N ALA A 169 1.89 5.57 19.37
CA ALA A 169 2.33 6.47 18.30
C ALA A 169 1.51 7.78 18.27
N VAL A 170 0.19 7.71 18.48
CA VAL A 170 -0.67 8.90 18.62
C VAL A 170 -0.26 9.71 19.83
N GLU A 171 -0.06 9.08 20.99
CA GLU A 171 0.36 9.74 22.23
C GLU A 171 1.73 10.40 22.08
N GLN A 172 2.69 9.72 21.45
CA GLN A 172 4.02 10.26 21.21
C GLN A 172 3.96 11.47 20.28
N LEU A 173 3.25 11.38 19.15
CA LEU A 173 3.09 12.50 18.22
C LEU A 173 2.36 13.67 18.89
N GLN A 174 1.32 13.40 19.67
CA GLN A 174 0.56 14.42 20.39
C GLN A 174 1.34 15.07 21.54
N ALA A 175 2.17 14.30 22.25
CA ALA A 175 3.03 14.83 23.31
C ALA A 175 4.18 15.68 22.74
N PHE A 176 4.61 15.37 21.52
CA PHE A 176 5.58 16.14 20.76
C PHE A 176 4.87 17.22 19.92
N ASP A 177 4.05 18.05 20.58
CA ASP A 177 3.34 19.18 19.97
C ASP A 177 4.36 20.23 19.49
N GLN A 178 4.86 20.03 18.27
CA GLN A 178 5.76 20.94 17.59
C GLN A 178 5.06 21.48 16.34
N PRO A 179 4.29 22.57 16.45
CA PRO A 179 3.69 23.23 15.29
C PRO A 179 4.72 23.69 14.24
N ALA A 180 5.99 23.82 14.64
CA ALA A 180 7.10 24.17 13.75
C ALA A 180 7.73 22.97 13.03
N ALA A 181 7.39 21.73 13.41
CA ALA A 181 7.82 20.54 12.68
C ALA A 181 6.89 20.35 11.48
N GLN A 182 7.41 20.65 10.29
CA GLN A 182 6.70 20.56 9.02
C GLN A 182 6.04 19.19 8.85
N GLY A 183 4.77 19.15 8.43
CA GLY A 183 4.04 17.91 8.18
C GLY A 183 3.62 17.11 9.44
N TRP A 184 3.92 17.61 10.66
CA TRP A 184 3.62 16.90 11.91
C TRP A 184 2.12 16.67 12.11
N TYR A 185 1.29 17.68 11.82
CA TYR A 185 -0.16 17.56 12.02
C TYR A 185 -0.76 16.51 11.07
N GLY A 186 -0.30 16.48 9.82
CA GLY A 186 -0.62 15.40 8.88
C GLY A 186 -0.27 14.01 9.42
N ASP A 187 0.90 13.84 10.05
CA ASP A 187 1.28 12.58 10.68
C ASP A 187 0.46 12.22 11.92
N LEU A 188 0.10 13.19 12.76
CA LEU A 188 -0.80 12.95 13.90
C LEU A 188 -2.17 12.45 13.43
N VAL A 189 -2.77 13.09 12.42
CA VAL A 189 -4.06 12.67 11.87
C VAL A 189 -3.93 11.30 11.20
N HIS A 190 -2.82 11.03 10.50
CA HIS A 190 -2.54 9.70 9.96
C HIS A 190 -2.45 8.63 11.06
N ALA A 191 -1.76 8.90 12.18
CA ALA A 191 -1.66 7.94 13.29
C ALA A 191 -3.04 7.63 13.91
N ARG A 192 -3.89 8.65 14.07
CA ARG A 192 -5.28 8.48 14.51
C ARG A 192 -6.10 7.65 13.52
N LEU A 193 -5.90 7.87 12.23
CA LEU A 193 -6.54 7.08 11.18
C LEU A 193 -6.11 5.60 11.26
N LEU A 194 -4.82 5.31 11.43
CA LEU A 194 -4.30 3.95 11.59
C LEU A 194 -4.87 3.24 12.82
N LEU A 195 -5.01 3.98 13.93
CA LEU A 195 -5.65 3.47 15.14
C LEU A 195 -7.13 3.13 14.90
N ALA A 196 -7.90 4.02 14.26
CA ALA A 196 -9.30 3.80 13.95
C ALA A 196 -9.50 2.61 12.99
N GLN A 197 -8.60 2.46 12.01
CA GLN A 197 -8.56 1.29 11.12
C GLN A 197 -8.32 0.00 11.88
N ASN A 198 -7.41 0.00 12.85
CA ASN A 198 -7.17 -1.18 13.66
C ASN A 198 -8.34 -1.49 14.62
N GLN A 199 -9.02 -0.48 15.14
CA GLN A 199 -10.27 -0.66 15.90
C GLN A 199 -11.37 -1.29 15.04
N TYR A 200 -11.46 -0.92 13.77
CA TYR A 200 -12.34 -1.56 12.80
C TYR A 200 -11.97 -3.04 12.58
N GLU A 201 -10.69 -3.37 12.44
CA GLU A 201 -10.21 -4.78 12.36
C GLU A 201 -10.65 -5.60 13.58
N ILE A 202 -10.49 -5.04 14.79
CA ILE A 202 -10.90 -5.69 16.05
C ILE A 202 -12.41 -5.89 16.08
N ALA A 203 -13.18 -4.88 15.67
CA ALA A 203 -14.63 -4.95 15.62
C ALA A 203 -15.12 -6.04 14.64
N ASP A 204 -14.51 -6.15 13.46
CA ASP A 204 -14.81 -7.21 12.49
C ASP A 204 -14.45 -8.60 13.05
N ALA A 205 -13.26 -8.74 13.65
CA ALA A 205 -12.80 -10.00 14.25
C ALA A 205 -13.69 -10.46 15.41
N THR A 206 -14.27 -9.52 16.17
CA THR A 206 -15.21 -9.78 17.27
C THR A 206 -16.67 -9.83 16.81
N LYS A 207 -16.95 -9.58 15.53
CA LYS A 207 -18.30 -9.50 14.94
C LYS A 207 -19.20 -8.46 15.62
N ASN A 208 -18.61 -7.36 16.10
CA ASN A 208 -19.34 -6.26 16.73
C ASN A 208 -19.65 -5.18 15.69
N ILE A 209 -20.86 -5.25 15.12
CA ILE A 209 -21.30 -4.36 14.04
C ILE A 209 -21.36 -2.90 14.48
N ASP A 210 -21.83 -2.62 15.70
CA ASP A 210 -21.95 -1.24 16.21
C ASP A 210 -20.57 -0.59 16.32
N ARG A 211 -19.58 -1.32 16.85
CA ARG A 211 -18.19 -0.84 16.90
C ARG A 211 -17.57 -0.71 15.52
N GLN A 212 -17.94 -1.60 14.59
CA GLN A 212 -17.48 -1.55 13.20
C GLN A 212 -18.00 -0.29 12.50
N GLN A 213 -19.29 0.04 12.67
CA GLN A 213 -19.90 1.27 12.14
C GLN A 213 -19.28 2.52 12.77
N ALA A 214 -19.10 2.53 14.09
CA ALA A 214 -18.48 3.66 14.80
C ALA A 214 -17.04 3.91 14.33
N ALA A 215 -16.23 2.84 14.22
CA ALA A 215 -14.86 2.93 13.72
C ALA A 215 -14.84 3.39 12.25
N LEU A 216 -15.75 2.91 11.40
CA LEU A 216 -15.81 3.32 9.99
C LEU A 216 -16.20 4.79 9.81
N SER A 217 -17.09 5.30 10.65
CA SER A 217 -17.41 6.74 10.69
C SER A 217 -16.18 7.57 11.04
N GLN A 218 -15.41 7.14 12.06
CA GLN A 218 -14.14 7.79 12.40
C GLN A 218 -13.12 7.72 11.28
N ILE A 219 -12.95 6.55 10.64
CA ILE A 219 -12.07 6.37 9.48
C ILE A 219 -12.45 7.33 8.36
N SER A 220 -13.75 7.47 8.05
CA SER A 220 -14.24 8.35 6.98
C SER A 220 -14.02 9.84 7.27
N ASN A 221 -14.07 10.24 8.54
CA ASN A 221 -13.78 11.62 8.95
C ASN A 221 -12.28 11.89 8.91
N LEU A 222 -11.49 11.02 9.54
CA LEU A 222 -10.03 11.13 9.60
C LEU A 222 -9.38 11.01 8.22
N SER A 223 -9.92 10.21 7.31
CA SER A 223 -9.40 10.13 5.93
C SER A 223 -9.59 11.43 5.16
N ARG A 224 -10.75 12.09 5.33
CA ARG A 224 -11.02 13.39 4.70
C ARG A 224 -10.15 14.49 5.29
N GLU A 225 -10.04 14.52 6.62
CA GLU A 225 -9.15 15.44 7.32
C GLU A 225 -7.69 15.24 6.88
N TYR A 226 -7.21 14.00 6.88
CA TYR A 226 -5.85 13.66 6.43
C TYR A 226 -5.59 14.11 4.99
N PHE A 227 -6.54 13.87 4.09
CA PHE A 227 -6.44 14.33 2.70
C PHE A 227 -6.35 15.85 2.59
N ASN A 228 -7.24 16.58 3.27
CA ASN A 228 -7.25 18.04 3.22
C ASN A 228 -5.95 18.64 3.78
N ILE A 229 -5.44 18.09 4.89
CA ILE A 229 -4.16 18.52 5.48
C ILE A 229 -3.02 18.24 4.51
N ARG A 230 -2.87 17.01 4.01
CA ARG A 230 -1.77 16.67 3.09
C ARG A 230 -1.84 17.45 1.78
N LYS A 231 -3.05 17.80 1.31
CA LYS A 231 -3.22 18.67 0.14
C LYS A 231 -2.69 20.08 0.40
N ALA A 232 -3.02 20.67 1.56
CA ALA A 232 -2.53 21.98 1.94
C ALA A 232 -1.01 21.98 2.18
N GLU A 233 -0.51 20.98 2.91
CA GLU A 233 0.93 20.79 3.17
C GLU A 233 1.72 20.58 1.87
N LEU A 234 1.16 19.88 0.87
CA LEU A 234 1.80 19.71 -0.44
C LEU A 234 2.01 21.06 -1.16
N GLN A 235 1.05 21.99 -1.07
CA GLN A 235 1.14 23.31 -1.72
C GLN A 235 2.26 24.19 -1.14
N ILE A 236 2.61 23.98 0.12
CA ILE A 236 3.66 24.72 0.82
C ILE A 236 4.98 23.92 0.94
N GLY A 237 5.03 22.71 0.37
CA GLY A 237 6.20 21.84 0.38
C GLY A 237 6.47 21.12 1.71
N GLU A 238 5.49 21.07 2.61
CA GLU A 238 5.57 20.36 3.89
C GLU A 238 5.14 18.89 3.82
N ALA A 239 4.41 18.51 2.76
CA ALA A 239 4.11 17.13 2.43
C ALA A 239 4.69 16.75 1.07
N ASP A 240 5.16 15.52 0.95
CA ASP A 240 5.60 14.98 -0.34
C ASP A 240 4.44 14.38 -1.15
N LEU A 241 4.69 14.13 -2.44
CA LEU A 241 3.70 13.51 -3.32
C LEU A 241 3.31 12.08 -2.87
N SER A 242 4.16 11.39 -2.10
CA SER A 242 3.85 10.07 -1.56
C SER A 242 2.89 10.12 -0.37
N GLU A 243 2.95 11.17 0.44
CA GLU A 243 2.03 11.48 1.54
C GLU A 243 0.67 11.86 1.00
N PHE A 244 0.65 12.74 0.01
CA PHE A 244 -0.59 13.10 -0.68
C PHE A 244 -1.25 11.87 -1.32
N ARG A 245 -0.48 11.02 -2.02
CA ARG A 245 -0.97 9.73 -2.55
C ARG A 245 -1.58 8.84 -1.47
N ARG A 246 -0.92 8.73 -0.31
CA ARG A 246 -1.43 7.93 0.83
C ARG A 246 -2.74 8.49 1.36
N ALA A 247 -2.87 9.81 1.45
CA ALA A 247 -4.06 10.47 1.96
C ALA A 247 -5.25 10.32 1.00
N SER A 248 -5.02 10.53 -0.29
CA SER A 248 -5.95 10.26 -1.38
C SER A 248 -6.46 8.81 -1.36
N ARG A 249 -5.54 7.84 -1.23
CA ARG A 249 -5.90 6.41 -1.09
C ARG A 249 -6.74 6.13 0.15
N ALA A 250 -6.48 6.82 1.28
CA ALA A 250 -7.24 6.63 2.50
C ALA A 250 -8.72 7.00 2.32
N VAL A 251 -9.01 8.10 1.62
CA VAL A 251 -10.38 8.51 1.28
C VAL A 251 -11.05 7.46 0.38
N TYR A 252 -10.35 6.99 -0.66
CA TYR A 252 -10.85 5.94 -1.53
C TYR A 252 -11.27 4.69 -0.74
N LEU A 253 -10.39 4.19 0.13
CA LEU A 253 -10.65 2.99 0.91
C LEU A 253 -11.78 3.18 1.92
N ALA A 254 -11.85 4.33 2.60
CA ALA A 254 -12.92 4.64 3.52
C ALA A 254 -14.30 4.63 2.83
N ASN A 255 -14.37 5.26 1.64
CA ASN A 255 -15.58 5.26 0.83
C ASN A 255 -15.96 3.86 0.36
N GLN A 256 -14.98 3.09 -0.12
CA GLN A 256 -15.21 1.72 -0.55
C GLN A 256 -15.73 0.84 0.60
N GLU A 257 -15.15 0.95 1.78
CA GLU A 257 -15.56 0.16 2.95
C GLU A 257 -16.94 0.60 3.46
N SER A 258 -17.24 1.90 3.43
CA SER A 258 -18.58 2.45 3.71
C SER A 258 -19.63 1.87 2.77
N GLN A 259 -19.35 1.84 1.47
CA GLN A 259 -20.23 1.22 0.48
C GLN A 259 -20.45 -0.28 0.77
N TYR A 260 -19.40 -1.00 1.16
CA TYR A 260 -19.51 -2.42 1.51
C TYR A 260 -20.34 -2.66 2.77
N LEU A 261 -20.14 -1.87 3.83
CA LEU A 261 -20.82 -2.07 5.11
C LEU A 261 -22.32 -1.72 5.02
N TYR A 262 -22.66 -0.67 4.27
CA TYR A 262 -24.05 -0.22 4.10
C TYR A 262 -24.77 -0.85 2.89
N GLY A 263 -24.18 -1.89 2.27
CA GLY A 263 -24.83 -2.67 1.22
C GLY A 263 -25.08 -1.95 -0.10
N ARG A 264 -24.36 -0.86 -0.38
CA ARG A 264 -24.38 -0.19 -1.70
C ARG A 264 -23.66 -1.06 -2.73
N ASP A 265 -23.92 -0.77 -4.02
CA ASP A 265 -23.39 -1.55 -5.14
C ASP A 265 -21.86 -1.70 -5.02
N LYS A 266 -21.40 -2.95 -4.94
CA LYS A 266 -19.98 -3.33 -4.87
C LYS A 266 -19.21 -2.93 -6.13
N ASN A 267 -19.94 -2.62 -7.20
CA ASN A 267 -19.45 -2.21 -8.50
C ASN A 267 -19.47 -0.68 -8.68
N ASP A 268 -19.81 0.10 -7.65
CA ASP A 268 -19.66 1.54 -7.72
C ASP A 268 -18.17 1.90 -7.95
N THR A 269 -17.91 2.55 -9.08
CA THR A 269 -16.57 2.93 -9.52
C THR A 269 -16.30 4.42 -9.35
N ALA A 270 -17.25 5.23 -8.86
CA ALA A 270 -17.11 6.67 -8.74
C ALA A 270 -15.93 7.08 -7.84
N GLY A 271 -15.82 6.45 -6.66
CA GLY A 271 -14.67 6.69 -5.77
C GLY A 271 -13.33 6.26 -6.37
N LEU A 272 -13.33 5.23 -7.22
CA LEU A 272 -12.12 4.76 -7.89
C LEU A 272 -11.70 5.69 -9.04
N SER A 273 -12.65 6.29 -9.77
CA SER A 273 -12.33 7.28 -10.80
C SER A 273 -11.75 8.57 -10.22
N VAL A 274 -12.23 9.03 -9.06
CA VAL A 274 -11.62 10.17 -8.36
C VAL A 274 -10.18 9.85 -7.99
N TYR A 275 -9.94 8.67 -7.42
CA TYR A 275 -8.59 8.23 -7.06
C TYR A 275 -7.65 8.11 -8.27
N VAL A 276 -8.14 7.62 -9.41
CA VAL A 276 -7.36 7.56 -10.66
C VAL A 276 -6.92 8.94 -11.12
N ARG A 277 -7.82 9.94 -11.09
CA ARG A 277 -7.48 11.32 -11.48
C ARG A 277 -6.41 11.93 -10.58
N GLU A 278 -6.49 11.72 -9.27
CA GLU A 278 -5.48 12.22 -8.32
C GLU A 278 -4.10 11.55 -8.56
N LEU A 279 -4.08 10.28 -8.95
CA LEU A 279 -2.83 9.60 -9.36
C LEU A 279 -2.25 10.14 -10.67
N GLU A 280 -3.09 10.58 -11.61
CA GLU A 280 -2.66 11.22 -12.87
C GLU A 280 -2.02 12.59 -12.62
N GLU A 281 -2.59 13.38 -11.71
CA GLU A 281 -2.02 14.66 -11.25
C GLU A 281 -0.63 14.44 -10.64
N ILE A 282 -0.50 13.49 -9.68
CA ILE A 282 0.78 13.14 -9.05
C ILE A 282 1.83 12.70 -10.08
N GLN A 283 1.43 11.87 -11.06
CA GLN A 283 2.35 11.44 -12.11
C GLN A 283 2.84 12.63 -12.96
N THR A 284 1.95 13.56 -13.29
CA THR A 284 2.27 14.74 -14.10
C THR A 284 3.29 15.62 -13.40
N GLU A 285 3.09 15.87 -12.11
CA GLU A 285 4.03 16.63 -11.27
C GLU A 285 5.41 15.95 -11.17
N LEU A 286 5.45 14.64 -10.91
CA LEU A 286 6.72 13.89 -10.87
C LEU A 286 7.44 13.91 -12.22
N GLN A 287 6.71 13.83 -13.32
CA GLN A 287 7.28 13.89 -14.65
C GLN A 287 7.86 15.28 -14.96
N TRP A 288 7.18 16.35 -14.53
CA TRP A 288 7.69 17.71 -14.63
C TRP A 288 8.98 17.90 -13.82
N MET A 289 9.04 17.36 -12.60
CA MET A 289 10.24 17.40 -11.75
C MET A 289 11.41 16.61 -12.34
N ALA A 290 11.14 15.43 -12.90
CA ALA A 290 12.14 14.59 -13.57
C ALA A 290 12.71 15.26 -14.82
N ASN A 291 11.86 15.90 -15.64
CA ASN A 291 12.28 16.53 -16.89
C ASN A 291 13.12 17.81 -16.70
N ARG A 292 13.14 18.39 -15.50
CA ARG A 292 13.88 19.62 -15.21
C ARG A 292 15.23 19.40 -14.54
N ASP A 293 15.71 18.16 -14.46
CA ASP A 293 16.96 17.77 -13.78
C ASP A 293 17.09 18.39 -12.38
N ALA A 294 15.96 18.61 -11.70
CA ALA A 294 15.91 19.32 -10.42
C ALA A 294 16.55 18.54 -9.25
N GLY A 295 17.33 17.49 -9.51
CA GLY A 295 17.92 16.59 -8.52
C GLY A 295 16.89 15.76 -7.72
N MET A 296 15.59 16.05 -7.88
CA MET A 296 14.48 15.45 -7.12
C MET A 296 13.66 14.42 -7.91
N GLY A 297 13.69 14.45 -9.24
CA GLY A 297 12.93 13.51 -10.07
C GLY A 297 13.67 12.20 -10.30
N ARG A 298 13.90 11.42 -9.24
CA ARG A 298 14.50 10.09 -9.39
C ARG A 298 13.60 9.20 -10.26
N ASN A 299 14.16 8.54 -11.28
CA ASN A 299 13.34 7.78 -12.22
C ASN A 299 12.63 6.58 -11.55
N ASP A 300 13.14 6.10 -10.41
CA ASP A 300 12.48 5.03 -9.65
C ASP A 300 11.16 5.51 -9.03
N LEU A 301 11.08 6.78 -8.60
CA LEU A 301 9.86 7.39 -8.08
C LEU A 301 8.82 7.59 -9.18
N LEU A 302 9.27 8.05 -10.37
CA LEU A 302 8.41 8.17 -11.55
C LEU A 302 7.85 6.79 -11.96
N SER A 303 8.71 5.77 -12.03
CA SER A 303 8.32 4.40 -12.36
C SER A 303 7.35 3.83 -11.32
N LEU A 304 7.60 4.06 -10.03
CA LEU A 304 6.67 3.63 -8.98
C LEU A 304 5.33 4.35 -9.06
N SER A 305 5.30 5.64 -9.41
CA SER A 305 4.04 6.38 -9.64
C SER A 305 3.25 5.83 -10.81
N LYS A 306 3.90 5.59 -11.96
CA LYS A 306 3.29 4.93 -13.13
C LYS A 306 2.74 3.55 -12.76
N SER A 307 3.48 2.79 -11.96
CA SER A 307 3.02 1.50 -11.44
C SER A 307 1.74 1.63 -10.61
N HIS A 308 1.68 2.57 -9.66
CA HIS A 308 0.47 2.79 -8.86
C HIS A 308 -0.75 3.19 -9.70
N LEU A 309 -0.57 4.08 -10.68
CA LEU A 309 -1.66 4.46 -11.59
C LEU A 309 -2.14 3.26 -12.42
N ALA A 310 -1.21 2.52 -13.03
CA ALA A 310 -1.51 1.34 -13.83
C ALA A 310 -2.23 0.28 -12.99
N TYR A 311 -1.75 -0.03 -11.77
CA TYR A 311 -2.42 -0.95 -10.86
C TYR A 311 -3.86 -0.54 -10.56
N THR A 312 -4.07 0.75 -10.27
CA THR A 312 -5.38 1.29 -9.92
C THR A 312 -6.34 1.26 -11.11
N ARG A 313 -5.86 1.59 -12.32
CA ARG A 313 -6.61 1.40 -13.57
C ARG A 313 -6.91 -0.09 -13.81
N GLY A 314 -5.95 -0.97 -13.56
CA GLY A 314 -6.13 -2.43 -13.63
C GLY A 314 -7.28 -2.91 -12.77
N LYS A 315 -7.35 -2.43 -11.52
CA LYS A 315 -8.47 -2.69 -10.59
C LYS A 315 -9.79 -2.09 -11.05
N TYR A 316 -9.76 -0.89 -11.62
CA TYR A 316 -10.96 -0.26 -12.17
C TYR A 316 -11.58 -1.10 -13.30
N TYR A 317 -10.77 -1.51 -14.27
CA TYR A 317 -11.24 -2.36 -15.36
C TYR A 317 -11.60 -3.77 -14.87
N GLN A 318 -10.92 -4.30 -13.85
CA GLN A 318 -11.29 -5.57 -13.21
C GLN A 318 -12.71 -5.50 -12.61
N LYS A 319 -13.06 -4.41 -11.92
CA LYS A 319 -14.40 -4.20 -11.35
C LYS A 319 -15.50 -4.04 -12.40
N LYS A 320 -15.15 -3.60 -13.60
CA LYS A 320 -16.05 -3.49 -14.76
C LYS A 320 -16.11 -4.74 -15.61
N ASP A 321 -15.47 -5.84 -15.19
CA ASP A 321 -15.34 -7.09 -15.96
C ASP A 321 -14.62 -6.94 -17.32
N HIS A 322 -13.82 -5.87 -17.48
CA HIS A 322 -12.98 -5.62 -18.66
C HIS A 322 -11.62 -6.31 -18.49
N LYS A 323 -11.59 -7.63 -18.71
CA LYS A 323 -10.42 -8.47 -18.41
C LYS A 323 -9.18 -8.14 -19.24
N ASN A 324 -9.32 -7.76 -20.51
CA ASN A 324 -8.19 -7.48 -21.39
C ASN A 324 -7.46 -6.20 -20.96
N GLU A 325 -8.22 -5.15 -20.68
CA GLU A 325 -7.72 -3.87 -20.18
C GLU A 325 -7.10 -4.06 -18.81
N SER A 326 -7.79 -4.76 -17.90
CA SER A 326 -7.27 -5.08 -16.57
C SER A 326 -5.93 -5.79 -16.64
N ARG A 327 -5.81 -6.82 -17.51
CA ARG A 327 -4.55 -7.53 -17.75
C ARG A 327 -3.45 -6.61 -18.25
N LYS A 328 -3.72 -5.79 -19.29
CA LYS A 328 -2.76 -4.84 -19.86
C LYS A 328 -2.20 -3.92 -18.77
N TYR A 329 -3.08 -3.34 -17.95
CA TYR A 329 -2.67 -2.43 -16.89
C TYR A 329 -1.92 -3.11 -15.75
N PHE A 330 -2.25 -4.35 -15.39
CA PHE A 330 -1.44 -5.09 -14.40
C PHE A 330 -0.07 -5.48 -14.95
N GLN A 331 0.04 -5.81 -16.23
CA GLN A 331 1.33 -6.03 -16.90
C GLN A 331 2.18 -4.76 -16.89
N GLU A 332 1.62 -3.62 -17.28
CA GLU A 332 2.31 -2.32 -17.22
C GLU A 332 2.75 -2.01 -15.78
N SER A 333 1.88 -2.20 -14.79
CA SER A 333 2.19 -2.01 -13.38
C SER A 333 3.36 -2.87 -12.91
N MET A 334 3.38 -4.14 -13.31
CA MET A 334 4.45 -5.09 -12.99
C MET A 334 5.77 -4.65 -13.60
N GLN A 335 5.78 -4.23 -14.87
CA GLN A 335 6.98 -3.74 -15.55
C GLN A 335 7.54 -2.50 -14.83
N TYR A 336 6.71 -1.49 -14.59
CA TYR A 336 7.14 -0.25 -13.94
C TYR A 336 7.66 -0.46 -12.50
N SER A 337 7.04 -1.36 -11.73
CA SER A 337 7.50 -1.67 -10.37
C SER A 337 8.79 -2.49 -10.36
N GLN A 338 8.96 -3.41 -11.32
CA GLN A 338 10.22 -4.11 -11.52
C GLN A 338 11.35 -3.14 -11.90
N ASP A 339 11.09 -2.19 -12.80
CA ASP A 339 12.07 -1.18 -13.22
C ASP A 339 12.45 -0.27 -12.05
N ALA A 340 11.47 0.21 -11.27
CA ALA A 340 11.72 0.98 -10.06
C ALA A 340 12.58 0.20 -9.04
N TRP A 341 12.29 -1.09 -8.85
CA TRP A 341 13.07 -1.94 -7.96
C TRP A 341 14.50 -2.15 -8.47
N LYS A 342 14.68 -2.45 -9.76
CA LYS A 342 16.00 -2.62 -10.41
C LYS A 342 16.83 -1.35 -10.32
N GLU A 343 16.23 -0.18 -10.50
CA GLU A 343 16.95 1.09 -10.40
C GLU A 343 17.34 1.39 -8.96
N ARG A 344 16.45 1.15 -7.99
CA ARG A 344 16.79 1.29 -6.56
C ARG A 344 17.94 0.38 -6.16
N ILE A 345 17.92 -0.90 -6.55
CA ILE A 345 18.94 -1.85 -6.08
C ILE A 345 20.30 -1.65 -6.77
N ASN A 346 20.32 -1.23 -8.03
CA ASN A 346 21.55 -1.11 -8.81
C ASN A 346 22.15 0.29 -8.79
N VAL A 347 21.34 1.34 -8.60
CA VAL A 347 21.78 2.75 -8.70
C VAL A 347 21.67 3.43 -7.34
N TYR A 348 20.47 3.55 -6.78
CA TYR A 348 20.24 4.43 -5.63
C TYR A 348 20.70 3.84 -4.29
N TYR A 349 20.52 2.54 -4.06
CA TYR A 349 20.96 1.90 -2.83
C TYR A 349 22.49 1.89 -2.67
N PRO A 350 23.29 1.51 -3.70
CA PRO A 350 24.75 1.65 -3.63
C PRO A 350 25.23 3.09 -3.46
N ALA A 351 24.49 4.07 -4.00
CA ALA A 351 24.77 5.49 -3.84
C ALA A 351 24.31 6.06 -2.48
N GLY A 352 23.66 5.26 -1.63
CA GLY A 352 23.16 5.70 -0.31
C GLY A 352 21.92 6.59 -0.36
N THR A 353 21.26 6.72 -1.52
CA THR A 353 20.07 7.55 -1.71
C THR A 353 18.77 6.76 -1.64
N ALA A 354 18.83 5.42 -1.58
CA ALA A 354 17.70 4.56 -1.25
C ALA A 354 18.01 3.69 -0.03
N SER A 355 17.00 3.47 0.80
CA SER A 355 17.03 2.58 1.95
C SER A 355 16.57 1.15 1.59
N LEU A 356 16.80 0.19 2.48
CA LEU A 356 16.19 -1.14 2.36
C LEU A 356 14.66 -1.07 2.42
N HIS A 357 14.09 -0.09 3.11
CA HIS A 357 12.65 0.16 3.12
C HIS A 357 12.14 0.55 1.72
N ASP A 358 12.89 1.39 0.99
CA ASP A 358 12.53 1.76 -0.38
C ASP A 358 12.57 0.55 -1.31
N LEU A 359 13.60 -0.29 -1.21
CA LEU A 359 13.66 -1.55 -1.94
C LEU A 359 12.47 -2.44 -1.62
N THR A 360 12.12 -2.54 -0.34
CA THR A 360 10.98 -3.33 0.14
C THR A 360 9.66 -2.83 -0.43
N SER A 361 9.42 -1.52 -0.41
CA SER A 361 8.18 -0.93 -0.92
C SER A 361 8.02 -1.15 -2.43
N ALA A 362 9.10 -1.01 -3.20
CA ALA A 362 9.07 -1.29 -4.64
C ALA A 362 8.83 -2.79 -4.94
N TRP A 363 9.49 -3.67 -4.18
CA TRP A 363 9.31 -5.12 -4.31
C TRP A 363 7.87 -5.55 -3.99
N ILE A 364 7.28 -4.99 -2.95
CA ILE A 364 5.88 -5.27 -2.56
C ILE A 364 4.93 -4.90 -3.70
N MET A 365 5.14 -3.76 -4.37
CA MET A 365 4.34 -3.35 -5.51
C MET A 365 4.54 -4.27 -6.72
N TRP A 366 5.77 -4.72 -6.96
CA TRP A 366 6.09 -5.69 -8.00
C TRP A 366 5.41 -7.04 -7.75
N ASN A 367 5.49 -7.56 -6.52
CA ASN A 367 4.82 -8.80 -6.13
C ASN A 367 3.29 -8.68 -6.25
N ALA A 368 2.70 -7.57 -5.80
CA ALA A 368 1.26 -7.34 -5.90
C ALA A 368 0.78 -7.28 -7.36
N SER A 369 1.50 -6.55 -8.22
CA SER A 369 1.16 -6.45 -9.65
C SER A 369 1.34 -7.78 -10.37
N GLY A 370 2.43 -8.50 -10.08
CA GLY A 370 2.68 -9.83 -10.63
C GLY A 370 1.63 -10.86 -10.21
N THR A 371 1.19 -10.82 -8.95
CA THR A 371 0.10 -11.69 -8.47
C THR A 371 -1.19 -11.45 -9.25
N GLU A 372 -1.64 -10.20 -9.38
CA GLU A 372 -2.87 -9.87 -10.11
C GLU A 372 -2.78 -10.22 -11.60
N TYR A 373 -1.62 -9.99 -12.22
CA TYR A 373 -1.38 -10.34 -13.62
C TYR A 373 -1.43 -11.86 -13.83
N THR A 374 -0.74 -12.63 -12.99
CA THR A 374 -0.69 -14.10 -13.09
C THR A 374 -2.03 -14.77 -12.78
N GLU A 375 -2.89 -14.15 -11.96
CA GLU A 375 -4.26 -14.61 -11.75
C GLU A 375 -5.13 -14.46 -13.02
N LEU A 376 -4.86 -13.46 -13.85
CA LEU A 376 -5.56 -13.23 -15.13
C LEU A 376 -4.90 -13.95 -16.32
N GLU A 377 -3.62 -14.30 -16.21
CA GLU A 377 -2.82 -14.92 -17.25
C GLU A 377 -1.93 -16.05 -16.69
N SER A 378 -2.33 -17.29 -16.94
CA SER A 378 -1.68 -18.46 -16.35
C SER A 378 -0.37 -18.88 -17.03
N ARG A 379 -0.13 -18.47 -18.28
CA ARG A 379 0.94 -19.02 -19.15
C ARG A 379 2.35 -18.73 -18.64
N ASP A 380 2.58 -17.53 -18.09
CA ASP A 380 3.92 -17.08 -17.68
C ASP A 380 4.12 -17.02 -16.15
N SER A 381 3.14 -17.52 -15.39
CA SER A 381 3.11 -17.44 -13.92
C SER A 381 4.36 -18.00 -13.24
N GLY A 382 4.93 -19.09 -13.77
CA GLY A 382 6.12 -19.72 -13.21
C GLY A 382 7.39 -18.85 -13.34
N THR A 383 7.54 -18.11 -14.43
CA THR A 383 8.71 -17.24 -14.65
C THR A 383 8.63 -16.00 -13.78
N ILE A 384 7.45 -15.35 -13.77
CA ILE A 384 7.20 -14.15 -12.97
C ILE A 384 7.44 -14.40 -11.49
N ASN A 385 6.91 -15.49 -10.94
CA ASN A 385 7.11 -15.83 -9.54
C ASN A 385 8.58 -16.11 -9.19
N ARG A 386 9.34 -16.73 -10.11
CA ARG A 386 10.79 -16.95 -9.89
C ARG A 386 11.56 -15.63 -9.87
N GLU A 387 11.24 -14.70 -10.76
CA GLU A 387 11.91 -13.38 -10.77
C GLU A 387 11.61 -12.58 -9.50
N ILE A 388 10.35 -12.56 -9.07
CA ILE A 388 9.94 -11.90 -7.82
C ILE A 388 10.68 -12.50 -6.62
N GLN A 389 10.76 -13.82 -6.52
CA GLN A 389 11.51 -14.49 -5.45
C GLN A 389 13.01 -14.21 -5.53
N ALA A 390 13.61 -14.21 -6.72
CA ALA A 390 15.02 -13.87 -6.91
C ALA A 390 15.32 -12.42 -6.45
N GLY A 391 14.41 -11.48 -6.70
CA GLY A 391 14.52 -10.11 -6.20
C GLY A 391 14.50 -10.05 -4.66
N LEU A 392 13.60 -10.81 -4.02
CA LEU A 392 13.54 -10.89 -2.57
C LEU A 392 14.81 -11.50 -1.96
N ASP A 393 15.33 -12.56 -2.58
CA ASP A 393 16.58 -13.20 -2.16
C ASP A 393 17.78 -12.27 -2.32
N GLN A 394 17.82 -11.45 -3.38
CA GLN A 394 18.85 -10.43 -3.55
C GLN A 394 18.79 -9.37 -2.44
N MET A 395 17.59 -8.90 -2.08
CA MET A 395 17.42 -7.98 -0.95
C MET A 395 17.87 -8.61 0.38
N LEU A 396 17.54 -9.87 0.61
CA LEU A 396 17.94 -10.58 1.82
C LEU A 396 19.47 -10.69 1.91
N ASN A 397 20.13 -11.05 0.81
CA ASN A 397 21.59 -11.11 0.73
C ASN A 397 22.24 -9.75 1.03
N ILE A 398 21.64 -8.64 0.59
CA ILE A 398 22.10 -7.29 0.95
C ILE A 398 21.94 -7.07 2.45
N ALA A 399 20.75 -7.32 3.00
CA ALA A 399 20.46 -7.12 4.42
C ALA A 399 21.38 -7.95 5.34
N GLU A 400 21.75 -9.16 4.93
CA GLU A 400 22.65 -10.05 5.69
C GLU A 400 24.11 -9.59 5.69
N ARG A 401 24.54 -8.83 4.67
CA ARG A 401 25.89 -8.27 4.60
C ARG A 401 26.09 -7.05 5.50
N ILE A 402 25.00 -6.43 5.97
CA ILE A 402 25.07 -5.25 6.84
C ILE A 402 25.50 -5.68 8.25
N ARG A 403 26.71 -5.25 8.64
CA ARG A 403 27.29 -5.52 9.96
C ARG A 403 26.88 -4.49 11.01
N ASP A 404 26.82 -3.21 10.63
CA ASP A 404 26.38 -2.14 11.53
C ASP A 404 24.84 -2.10 11.58
N ARG A 405 24.28 -2.41 12.75
CA ARG A 405 22.84 -2.45 12.97
C ARG A 405 22.34 -1.27 13.80
N ARG A 406 23.15 -0.23 14.02
CA ARG A 406 22.73 0.95 14.77
C ARG A 406 21.68 1.75 13.99
N GLY A 407 20.88 2.50 14.74
CA GLY A 407 19.83 3.37 14.19
C GLY A 407 18.75 2.60 13.42
N ARG A 408 18.30 3.13 12.28
CA ARG A 408 17.23 2.53 11.47
C ARG A 408 17.59 1.18 10.83
N MET A 409 18.87 0.85 10.70
CA MET A 409 19.30 -0.37 9.98
C MET A 409 18.82 -1.67 10.63
N ALA A 410 18.73 -1.75 11.96
CA ALA A 410 18.17 -2.93 12.61
C ALA A 410 16.74 -3.22 12.11
N SER A 411 15.87 -2.21 12.16
CA SER A 411 14.49 -2.31 11.69
C SER A 411 14.42 -2.71 10.21
N ASP A 412 15.21 -2.03 9.36
CA ASP A 412 15.25 -2.29 7.93
C ASP A 412 15.71 -3.72 7.58
N ILE A 413 16.69 -4.27 8.30
CA ILE A 413 17.14 -5.68 8.12
C ILE A 413 16.04 -6.65 8.57
N SER A 414 15.42 -6.40 9.73
CA SER A 414 14.34 -7.23 10.25
C SER A 414 13.09 -7.18 9.36
N LEU A 415 12.85 -6.05 8.69
CA LEU A 415 11.77 -5.88 7.72
C LEU A 415 11.92 -6.88 6.57
N VAL A 416 13.11 -6.91 5.94
CA VAL A 416 13.38 -7.83 4.82
C VAL A 416 13.30 -9.29 5.26
N ARG A 417 13.84 -9.63 6.44
CA ARG A 417 13.77 -11.00 6.99
C ARG A 417 12.34 -11.43 7.28
N CYS A 418 11.55 -10.55 7.91
CA CYS A 418 10.17 -10.85 8.22
C CYS A 418 9.33 -10.96 6.95
N LEU A 419 9.59 -10.13 5.94
CA LEU A 419 8.95 -10.22 4.63
C LEU A 419 9.22 -11.59 3.97
N LYS A 420 10.48 -12.05 3.95
CA LYS A 420 10.82 -13.38 3.41
C LYS A 420 10.05 -14.50 4.11
N ASN A 421 9.97 -14.47 5.43
CA ASN A 421 9.19 -15.43 6.19
C ASN A 421 7.69 -15.32 5.87
N SER A 422 7.16 -14.11 5.74
CA SER A 422 5.75 -13.86 5.40
C SER A 422 5.36 -14.46 4.05
N GLU A 423 6.23 -14.35 3.04
CA GLU A 423 6.02 -14.95 1.72
C GLU A 423 6.13 -16.48 1.75
N MET A 424 7.13 -17.01 2.46
CA MET A 424 7.26 -18.45 2.66
C MET A 424 6.00 -19.05 3.32
N LEU A 425 5.44 -18.39 4.34
CA LEU A 425 4.21 -18.85 5.00
C LEU A 425 2.98 -18.77 4.08
N LYS A 426 2.90 -17.78 3.19
CA LYS A 426 1.85 -17.70 2.16
C LYS A 426 1.90 -18.92 1.24
N GLU A 427 3.09 -19.27 0.74
CA GLU A 427 3.28 -20.44 -0.13
C GLU A 427 2.87 -21.74 0.56
N PHE A 428 3.25 -21.92 1.83
CA PHE A 428 2.82 -23.08 2.62
C PHE A 428 1.31 -23.18 2.77
N LYS A 429 0.62 -22.06 3.01
CA LYS A 429 -0.85 -22.03 3.13
C LYS A 429 -1.52 -22.45 1.83
N VAL A 430 -1.03 -21.96 0.68
CA VAL A 430 -1.54 -22.36 -0.64
C VAL A 430 -1.33 -23.86 -0.88
N ALA A 431 -0.18 -24.39 -0.50
CA ALA A 431 0.14 -25.82 -0.64
C ALA A 431 -0.74 -26.73 0.23
N GLN A 432 -1.20 -26.28 1.41
CA GLN A 432 -2.13 -27.05 2.26
C GLN A 432 -3.58 -27.06 1.77
N THR A 433 -3.98 -26.06 0.97
CA THR A 433 -5.34 -25.95 0.42
C THR A 433 -5.54 -26.66 -0.92
N ARG A 434 -4.46 -27.15 -1.54
CA ARG A 434 -4.47 -28.01 -2.73
C ARG A 434 -4.42 -29.47 -2.31
#